data_AF-A0A938YMS5-F1
#
_entry.id   AF-A0A938YMS5-F1
#
_cell.length_a   1.000
_cell.length_b   1.000
_cell.length_c   1.000
_cell.angle_alpha   90.00
_cell.angle_beta   90.00
_cell.angle_gamma   90.00
#
_symmetry.space_group_name_H-M   'P 1'
#
loop_
_entity.id
_entity.type
_entity.pdbx_description
1 polymer ?
#
loop_
_entity_poly.entity_id
_entity_poly.type
_entity_poly.pdbx_seq_one_letter_code
_entity_poly.pdbx_strand_id
1 'polypeptide(L)'
;MRTENALEARATDTIGPLRIRLLAAASAKQAVVVLGGDADAPAFHVFTVADVMGALAGLTGGTSLTEALDLSGRPPVAAVSLRTATDADVGRPVVENGRLLGVVAGEVLRAESTEDEMGRTMTPPASTPADTAAEPADKPRRRWGFLSRSGSRDD
;
A
#
# COMPACT_ATOMS: atom_id res chain seq x y z
N MET A 1 -7.67 -18.37 9.73
CA MET A 1 -6.68 -18.45 8.61
C MET A 1 -7.30 -18.28 7.22
N ARG A 2 -6.80 -17.30 6.45
CA ARG A 2 -7.18 -17.01 5.06
C ARG A 2 -5.93 -17.05 4.17
N THR A 3 -6.10 -17.44 2.91
CA THR A 3 -5.06 -17.26 1.88
C THR A 3 -5.39 -16.04 1.02
N GLU A 4 -4.41 -15.18 0.79
CA GLU A 4 -4.52 -14.02 -0.10
C GLU A 4 -3.74 -14.23 -1.39
N ASN A 5 -4.28 -13.68 -2.48
CA ASN A 5 -3.64 -13.76 -3.79
C ASN A 5 -2.31 -13.01 -3.77
N ALA A 6 -1.28 -13.63 -4.37
CA ALA A 6 0.05 -13.07 -4.47
C ALA A 6 0.52 -13.02 -5.93
N LEU A 7 1.32 -12.02 -6.26
CA LEU A 7 1.98 -11.95 -7.56
C LEU A 7 3.20 -12.87 -7.55
N GLU A 8 3.21 -13.84 -8.45
CA GLU A 8 4.38 -14.70 -8.68
C GLU A 8 5.38 -14.01 -9.62
N ALA A 9 6.66 -14.02 -9.26
CA ALA A 9 7.77 -13.61 -10.11
C ALA A 9 8.96 -14.57 -9.97
N ARG A 10 9.78 -14.71 -11.00
CA ARG A 10 11.02 -15.50 -10.94
C ARG A 10 12.19 -14.59 -10.61
N ALA A 11 13.13 -15.06 -9.80
CA ALA A 11 14.34 -14.32 -9.45
C ALA A 11 15.17 -13.92 -10.69
N THR A 12 15.07 -14.72 -11.76
CA THR A 12 15.70 -14.47 -13.07
C THR A 12 14.94 -13.48 -13.95
N ASP A 13 13.71 -13.08 -13.58
CA ASP A 13 12.96 -12.10 -14.34
C ASP A 13 13.64 -10.74 -14.31
N THR A 14 13.41 -9.95 -15.36
CA THR A 14 13.91 -8.58 -15.45
C THR A 14 12.91 -7.58 -14.87
N ILE A 15 13.43 -6.45 -14.38
CA ILE A 15 12.64 -5.39 -13.74
C ILE A 15 11.54 -4.84 -14.66
N GLY A 16 11.81 -4.71 -15.95
CA GLY A 16 10.93 -4.03 -16.91
C GLY A 16 9.50 -4.60 -16.93
N PRO A 17 9.32 -5.88 -17.33
CA PRO A 17 8.01 -6.53 -17.32
C PRO A 17 7.37 -6.59 -15.93
N LEU A 18 8.17 -6.79 -14.87
CA LEU A 18 7.64 -6.86 -13.51
C LEU A 18 7.02 -5.53 -13.08
N ARG A 19 7.67 -4.38 -13.36
CA ARG A 19 7.13 -3.05 -13.01
C ARG A 19 5.71 -2.85 -13.55
N ILE A 20 5.44 -3.28 -14.78
CA ILE A 20 4.09 -3.15 -15.36
C ILE A 20 3.09 -3.98 -14.58
N ARG A 21 3.45 -5.22 -14.20
CA ARG A 21 2.60 -6.09 -13.38
C ARG A 21 2.35 -5.51 -11.99
N LEU A 22 3.37 -4.91 -11.37
CA LEU A 22 3.26 -4.27 -10.06
C LEU A 22 2.38 -3.01 -10.10
N LEU A 23 2.45 -2.23 -11.17
CA LEU A 23 1.57 -1.08 -11.38
C LEU A 23 0.11 -1.49 -11.61
N ALA A 24 -0.12 -2.67 -12.18
CA ALA A 24 -1.44 -3.25 -12.35
C ALA A 24 -1.93 -4.02 -11.10
N ALA A 25 -1.15 -4.06 -10.02
CA ALA A 25 -1.54 -4.76 -8.79
C ALA A 25 -2.76 -4.09 -8.15
N ALA A 26 -3.59 -4.90 -7.50
CA ALA A 26 -4.82 -4.39 -6.87
C ALA A 26 -4.54 -3.53 -5.63
N SER A 27 -3.37 -3.71 -5.00
CA SER A 27 -2.98 -2.99 -3.78
C SER A 27 -1.47 -2.97 -3.61
N ALA A 28 -0.94 -1.87 -3.07
CA ALA A 28 0.45 -1.76 -2.66
C ALA A 28 0.82 -2.75 -1.51
N LYS A 29 -0.18 -3.21 -0.74
CA LYS A 29 -0.02 -4.22 0.32
C LYS A 29 -0.12 -5.66 -0.20
N GLN A 30 -0.45 -5.84 -1.48
CA GLN A 30 -0.53 -7.18 -2.07
C GLN A 30 0.83 -7.87 -1.98
N ALA A 31 0.83 -9.16 -1.66
CA ALA A 31 2.06 -9.93 -1.57
C ALA A 31 2.66 -10.20 -2.96
N VAL A 32 3.98 -10.20 -3.03
CA VAL A 32 4.79 -10.64 -4.18
C VAL A 32 5.66 -11.78 -3.70
N VAL A 33 5.54 -12.93 -4.33
CA VAL A 33 6.37 -14.11 -4.04
C VAL A 33 7.38 -14.26 -5.16
N VAL A 34 8.65 -14.08 -4.82
CA VAL A 34 9.77 -14.24 -5.74
C VAL A 34 10.36 -15.64 -5.57
N LEU A 35 10.39 -16.38 -6.67
CA LEU A 35 10.87 -17.75 -6.75
C LEU A 35 12.31 -17.76 -7.25
N GLY A 36 13.25 -18.15 -6.39
CA GLY A 36 14.64 -18.43 -6.73
C GLY A 36 14.97 -19.92 -6.65
N GLY A 37 16.24 -20.26 -6.86
CA GLY A 37 16.72 -21.64 -6.77
C GLY A 37 16.26 -22.55 -7.91
N ASP A 38 16.45 -23.86 -7.72
CA ASP A 38 16.09 -24.89 -8.69
C ASP A 38 14.58 -25.14 -8.74
N ALA A 39 14.06 -25.58 -9.88
CA ALA A 39 12.62 -25.84 -10.06
C ALA A 39 12.09 -26.94 -9.12
N ASP A 40 12.94 -27.91 -8.78
CA ASP A 40 12.61 -29.04 -7.88
C ASP A 40 12.71 -28.66 -6.40
N ALA A 41 13.40 -27.57 -6.07
CA ALA A 41 13.60 -27.06 -4.72
C ALA A 41 13.55 -25.53 -4.70
N PRO A 42 12.38 -24.92 -4.99
CA PRO A 42 12.27 -23.47 -5.11
C PRO A 42 12.52 -22.78 -3.76
N ALA A 43 13.34 -21.74 -3.80
CA ALA A 43 13.55 -20.79 -2.72
C ALA A 43 12.49 -19.69 -2.82
N PHE A 44 11.65 -19.52 -1.78
CA PHE A 44 10.61 -18.50 -1.78
C PHE A 44 11.05 -17.28 -1.00
N HIS A 45 10.84 -16.10 -1.57
CA HIS A 45 10.99 -14.82 -0.87
C HIS A 45 9.70 -14.04 -0.98
N VAL A 46 9.18 -13.53 0.14
CA VAL A 46 7.90 -12.83 0.18
C VAL A 46 8.13 -11.35 0.49
N PHE A 47 7.52 -10.49 -0.32
CA PHE A 47 7.58 -9.03 -0.21
C PHE A 47 6.18 -8.45 -0.38
N THR A 48 6.00 -7.15 -0.12
CA THR A 48 4.82 -6.42 -0.59
C THR A 48 5.11 -5.73 -1.93
N VAL A 49 4.07 -5.41 -2.70
CA VAL A 49 4.20 -4.61 -3.93
C VAL A 49 4.91 -3.28 -3.64
N ALA A 50 4.60 -2.63 -2.52
CA ALA A 50 5.26 -1.40 -2.10
C ALA A 50 6.78 -1.58 -1.91
N ASP A 51 7.20 -2.63 -1.19
CA ASP A 51 8.61 -2.91 -0.94
C ASP A 51 9.36 -3.18 -2.24
N VAL A 52 8.76 -3.98 -3.13
CA VAL A 52 9.35 -4.29 -4.43
C VAL A 52 9.43 -3.00 -5.26
N MET A 53 8.35 -2.23 -5.40
CA MET A 53 8.39 -0.97 -6.15
C MET A 53 9.42 0.02 -5.59
N GLY A 54 9.60 0.07 -4.28
CA GLY A 54 10.62 0.87 -3.61
C GLY A 54 12.04 0.40 -3.92
N ALA A 55 12.31 -0.91 -3.81
CA ALA A 55 13.62 -1.49 -4.13
C ALA A 55 13.97 -1.34 -5.61
N LEU A 56 12.96 -1.42 -6.48
CA LEU A 56 13.13 -1.20 -7.91
C LEU A 56 13.33 0.28 -8.25
N ALA A 57 13.08 1.23 -7.36
CA ALA A 57 13.18 2.65 -7.68
C ALA A 57 14.61 3.02 -8.11
N GLY A 58 14.74 3.66 -9.28
CA GLY A 58 16.06 4.08 -9.81
C GLY A 58 16.85 2.98 -10.53
N LEU A 59 16.41 1.72 -10.52
CA LEU A 59 17.06 0.64 -11.26
C LEU A 59 16.64 0.60 -12.74
N THR A 60 17.52 0.08 -13.60
CA THR A 60 17.24 -0.06 -15.04
C THR A 60 16.49 -1.36 -15.34
N GLY A 61 15.70 -1.36 -16.41
CA GLY A 61 14.80 -2.48 -16.74
C GLY A 61 15.49 -3.82 -17.02
N GLY A 62 16.80 -3.84 -17.31
CA GLY A 62 17.56 -5.06 -17.62
C GLY A 62 18.17 -5.77 -16.41
N THR A 63 18.10 -5.17 -15.23
CA THR A 63 18.61 -5.79 -13.99
C THR A 63 17.72 -7.00 -13.62
N SER A 64 18.30 -8.06 -13.07
CA SER A 64 17.54 -9.22 -12.57
C SER A 64 16.92 -8.95 -11.19
N LEU A 65 15.87 -9.66 -10.81
CA LEU A 65 15.29 -9.54 -9.47
C LEU A 65 16.21 -10.05 -8.37
N THR A 66 17.04 -11.06 -8.65
CA THR A 66 18.07 -11.54 -7.72
C THR A 66 18.96 -10.39 -7.24
N GLU A 67 19.44 -9.58 -8.17
CA GLU A 67 20.30 -8.43 -7.88
C GLU A 67 19.50 -7.27 -7.29
N ALA A 68 18.35 -6.95 -7.88
CA ALA A 68 17.54 -5.80 -7.47
C ALA A 68 16.99 -5.90 -6.04
N LEU A 69 16.73 -7.11 -5.55
CA LEU A 69 16.17 -7.37 -4.22
C LEU A 69 17.20 -7.93 -3.24
N ASP A 70 18.45 -8.08 -3.67
CA ASP A 70 19.52 -8.79 -2.95
C ASP A 70 19.04 -10.12 -2.35
N LEU A 71 18.54 -11.01 -3.23
CA LEU A 71 18.02 -12.30 -2.80
C LEU A 71 19.12 -13.21 -2.25
N SER A 72 20.36 -13.04 -2.70
CA SER A 72 21.53 -13.77 -2.20
C SER A 72 21.81 -13.51 -0.72
N GLY A 73 21.55 -12.29 -0.24
CA GLY A 73 21.73 -11.92 1.16
C GLY A 73 20.54 -12.27 2.06
N ARG A 74 19.42 -12.77 1.49
CA ARG A 74 18.18 -13.01 2.22
C ARG A 74 17.89 -14.50 2.36
N PRO A 75 17.60 -15.01 3.57
CA PRO A 75 17.17 -16.38 3.72
C PRO A 75 15.78 -16.58 3.07
N PRO A 76 15.55 -17.71 2.39
CA PRO A 76 14.22 -18.03 1.88
C PRO A 76 13.28 -18.41 3.00
N VAL A 77 11.99 -18.21 2.75
CA VAL A 77 10.89 -18.57 3.64
C VAL A 77 10.35 -19.94 3.23
N ALA A 78 10.17 -20.83 4.20
CA ALA A 78 9.57 -22.14 3.92
C ALA A 78 8.09 -22.00 3.57
N ALA A 79 7.67 -22.65 2.48
CA ALA A 79 6.27 -22.75 2.12
C ALA A 79 5.48 -23.65 3.09
N VAL A 80 4.16 -23.46 3.12
CA VAL A 80 3.20 -24.30 3.85
C VAL A 80 2.15 -24.84 2.90
N SER A 81 1.56 -25.99 3.24
CA SER A 81 0.38 -26.50 2.53
C SER A 81 -0.89 -25.82 3.04
N LEU A 82 -1.93 -25.77 2.21
CA LEU A 82 -3.20 -25.16 2.61
C LEU A 82 -3.81 -25.89 3.83
N ARG A 83 -3.58 -27.21 3.94
CA ARG A 83 -4.12 -28.05 5.01
C ARG A 83 -3.41 -27.88 6.36
N THR A 84 -2.16 -27.40 6.34
CA THR A 84 -1.32 -27.29 7.54
C THR A 84 -1.09 -25.85 7.96
N ALA A 85 -1.49 -24.88 7.14
CA ALA A 85 -1.23 -23.48 7.40
C ALA A 85 -2.09 -22.98 8.58
N THR A 86 -1.44 -22.26 9.48
CA THR A 86 -2.03 -21.71 10.70
C THR A 86 -1.84 -20.20 10.76
N ASP A 87 -2.43 -19.53 11.75
CA ASP A 87 -2.23 -18.08 11.92
C ASP A 87 -0.79 -17.74 12.37
N ALA A 88 0.00 -18.71 12.83
CA ALA A 88 1.43 -18.51 13.08
C ALA A 88 2.24 -18.44 11.78
N ASP A 89 1.66 -18.87 10.65
CA ASP A 89 2.31 -18.91 9.35
C ASP A 89 2.06 -17.66 8.50
N VAL A 90 1.48 -16.60 9.08
CA VAL A 90 1.20 -15.34 8.38
C VAL A 90 2.46 -14.82 7.67
N GLY A 91 2.31 -14.48 6.40
CA GLY A 91 3.41 -14.06 5.53
C GLY A 91 4.15 -15.20 4.82
N ARG A 92 3.84 -16.47 5.12
CA ARG A 92 4.43 -17.63 4.42
C ARG A 92 3.68 -17.93 3.12
N PRO A 93 4.37 -18.38 2.06
CA PRO A 93 3.73 -18.78 0.83
C PRO A 93 2.96 -20.10 1.00
N VAL A 94 1.77 -20.17 0.42
CA VAL A 94 0.94 -21.38 0.40
C VAL A 94 1.13 -22.09 -0.93
N VAL A 95 1.66 -23.31 -0.89
CA VAL A 95 1.95 -24.12 -2.08
C VAL A 95 1.24 -25.46 -1.97
N GLU A 96 0.51 -25.83 -3.02
CA GLU A 96 -0.21 -27.10 -3.11
C GLU A 96 0.07 -27.72 -4.48
N ASN A 97 0.48 -29.00 -4.51
CA ASN A 97 0.80 -29.72 -5.76
C ASN A 97 1.79 -28.96 -6.67
N GLY A 98 2.79 -28.30 -6.08
CA GLY A 98 3.81 -27.52 -6.80
C GLY A 98 3.33 -26.18 -7.36
N ARG A 99 2.12 -25.73 -7.02
CA ARG A 99 1.57 -24.44 -7.46
C ARG A 99 1.45 -23.47 -6.29
N LEU A 100 1.88 -22.22 -6.51
CA LEU A 100 1.65 -21.13 -5.57
C LEU A 100 0.16 -20.76 -5.58
N LEU A 101 -0.49 -20.87 -4.43
CA LEU A 101 -1.90 -20.47 -4.26
C LEU A 101 -2.02 -19.06 -3.69
N GLY A 102 -0.99 -18.57 -3.00
CA GLY A 102 -1.00 -17.26 -2.38
C GLY A 102 -0.06 -17.18 -1.17
N VAL A 103 -0.39 -16.29 -0.25
CA VAL A 103 0.31 -16.11 1.03
C VAL A 103 -0.70 -16.19 2.18
N VAL A 104 -0.28 -16.75 3.31
CA VAL A 104 -1.10 -16.77 4.53
C VAL A 104 -1.33 -15.35 5.01
N ALA A 105 -2.60 -14.93 5.09
CA ALA A 105 -2.98 -13.64 5.60
C ALA A 105 -3.47 -13.75 7.04
N GLY A 106 -3.10 -12.76 7.86
CA GLY A 106 -3.62 -12.63 9.21
C GLY A 106 -5.11 -12.29 9.19
N GLU A 107 -5.83 -12.68 10.23
CA GLU A 107 -7.20 -12.24 10.40
C GLU A 107 -7.24 -10.75 10.68
N VAL A 108 -7.80 -9.98 9.74
CA VAL A 108 -8.19 -8.61 10.01
C VAL A 108 -9.47 -8.71 10.83
N LEU A 109 -9.34 -8.55 12.15
CA LEU A 109 -10.48 -8.24 13.01
C LEU A 109 -11.07 -6.94 12.47
N ARG A 110 -12.14 -7.07 11.68
CA ARG A 110 -12.91 -5.93 11.20
C ARG A 110 -13.51 -5.33 12.45
N ALA A 111 -12.96 -4.21 12.91
CA ALA A 111 -13.64 -3.38 13.89
C ALA A 111 -15.02 -3.09 13.30
N GLU A 112 -16.07 -3.60 13.94
CA GLU A 112 -17.42 -3.19 13.63
C GLU A 112 -17.47 -1.70 13.92
N SER A 113 -17.37 -0.87 12.87
CA SER A 113 -17.59 0.56 12.99
C SER A 113 -18.98 0.73 13.60
N THR A 114 -19.02 1.07 14.88
CA THR A 114 -20.26 1.30 15.60
C THR A 114 -20.83 2.61 15.05
N GLU A 115 -21.67 2.52 14.01
CA GLU A 115 -22.41 3.64 13.43
C GLU A 115 -23.30 4.36 14.46
N ASP A 116 -23.49 3.79 15.67
CA ASP A 116 -24.30 4.37 16.75
C ASP A 116 -23.68 5.57 17.48
N GLU A 117 -22.40 5.92 17.28
CA GLU A 117 -21.77 7.01 18.05
C GLU A 117 -21.91 8.41 17.40
N MET A 118 -22.36 8.50 16.15
CA MET A 118 -22.61 9.79 15.48
C MET A 118 -24.00 10.40 15.76
N GLY A 119 -24.86 9.71 16.52
CA GLY A 119 -26.23 10.18 16.83
C GLY A 119 -26.41 10.87 18.18
N ARG A 120 -25.44 10.83 19.10
CA ARG A 120 -25.63 11.29 20.50
C ARG A 120 -24.99 12.61 20.89
N THR A 121 -24.19 13.23 20.03
CA THR A 121 -23.57 14.53 20.35
C THR A 121 -24.06 15.61 19.40
N MET A 122 -25.20 16.23 19.74
CA MET A 122 -25.37 17.68 19.81
C MET A 122 -26.87 18.00 19.96
N THR A 123 -27.41 17.77 21.16
CA THR A 123 -28.53 18.58 21.64
C THR A 123 -27.96 19.99 21.92
N PRO A 124 -28.39 21.04 21.22
CA PRO A 124 -27.94 22.39 21.55
C PRO A 124 -28.47 22.78 22.94
N PRO A 125 -27.65 23.34 23.85
CA PRO A 125 -28.18 23.98 25.04
C PRO A 125 -28.98 25.23 24.62
N ALA A 126 -30.24 25.30 25.04
CA ALA A 126 -31.07 26.49 24.89
C ALA A 126 -30.39 27.69 25.55
N SER A 127 -29.95 28.66 24.75
CA SER A 127 -29.46 29.95 25.25
C SER A 127 -30.50 31.03 24.98
N THR A 128 -31.10 31.51 26.06
CA THR A 128 -31.98 32.68 26.15
C THR A 128 -31.23 33.96 25.70
N PRO A 129 -31.87 34.95 25.06
CA PRO A 129 -31.18 36.07 24.45
C PRO A 129 -30.83 37.15 25.47
N ALA A 130 -29.66 37.77 25.30
CA ALA A 130 -29.35 39.05 25.91
C ALA A 130 -28.53 39.89 24.92
N ASP A 131 -29.15 40.99 24.50
CA ASP A 131 -28.55 42.18 23.90
C ASP A 131 -27.11 42.46 24.38
N THR A 132 -26.21 42.81 23.47
CA THR A 132 -25.58 44.14 23.41
C THR A 132 -24.60 44.20 22.24
N ALA A 133 -24.71 45.29 21.49
CA ALA A 133 -23.99 45.67 20.29
C ALA A 133 -22.44 45.64 20.38
N ALA A 134 -21.78 45.28 19.28
CA ALA A 134 -20.79 46.10 18.55
C ALA A 134 -20.01 45.26 17.52
N GLU A 135 -20.15 45.63 16.24
CA GLU A 135 -19.32 45.22 15.10
C GLU A 135 -18.43 46.43 14.71
N PRO A 136 -17.39 46.32 13.86
CA PRO A 136 -16.15 45.55 14.07
C PRO A 136 -14.84 46.29 13.72
N ALA A 137 -13.74 45.55 13.98
CA ALA A 137 -12.53 45.40 13.15
C ALA A 137 -11.53 46.58 13.02
N ASP A 138 -10.36 46.38 13.64
CA ASP A 138 -9.10 46.97 13.19
C ASP A 138 -8.08 45.86 12.82
N LYS A 139 -7.26 46.19 11.81
CA LYS A 139 -6.39 45.43 10.88
C LYS A 139 -5.15 44.74 11.53
N PRO A 140 -4.11 44.22 10.81
CA PRO A 140 -3.90 43.94 9.37
C PRO A 140 -3.26 42.56 9.06
N ARG A 141 -3.43 41.99 7.85
CA ARG A 141 -2.36 41.18 7.22
C ARG A 141 -2.19 41.50 5.74
N ARG A 142 -0.94 41.80 5.38
CA ARG A 142 -0.45 42.25 4.07
C ARG A 142 -0.22 41.08 3.09
N ARG A 143 -0.57 41.38 1.84
CA ARG A 143 0.17 41.16 0.57
C ARG A 143 0.66 39.76 0.21
N TRP A 144 -0.08 39.13 -0.70
CA TRP A 144 0.43 38.45 -1.91
C TRP A 144 -0.47 38.99 -3.04
N GLY A 145 0.00 39.69 -4.08
CA GLY A 145 1.07 39.30 -4.98
C GLY A 145 0.48 38.69 -6.26
N PHE A 146 -0.44 39.38 -6.95
CA PHE A 146 -0.91 38.97 -8.28
C PHE A 146 -0.88 40.14 -9.27
N LEU A 147 -0.17 39.90 -10.37
CA LEU A 147 0.11 40.82 -11.46
C LEU A 147 -1.19 41.21 -12.20
N SER A 148 -1.47 42.51 -12.28
CA SER A 148 -2.38 43.07 -13.28
C SER A 148 -1.60 43.34 -14.57
N ARG A 149 -1.94 42.62 -15.63
CA ARG A 149 -1.54 42.94 -17.01
C ARG A 149 -2.57 43.93 -17.56
N SER A 150 -2.23 45.22 -17.58
CA SER A 150 -3.01 46.27 -18.23
C SER A 150 -2.78 46.21 -19.75
N GLY A 151 -3.84 45.92 -20.51
CA GLY A 151 -3.92 46.17 -21.95
C GLY A 151 -4.63 47.50 -22.18
N SER A 152 -3.91 48.46 -22.73
CA SER A 152 -4.38 49.77 -23.17
C SER A 152 -5.33 49.65 -24.36
N ARG A 153 -6.45 50.37 -24.32
CA ARG A 153 -7.35 50.57 -25.45
C ARG A 153 -7.88 52.00 -25.36
N ASP A 154 -7.27 52.90 -26.11
CA ASP A 154 -7.79 54.24 -26.42
C ASP A 154 -8.12 54.26 -27.90
N ASP A 155 -9.38 54.60 -28.20
CA ASP A 155 -9.87 55.17 -29.46
C ASP A 155 -10.70 56.40 -29.05
#